data_AF-A0A7K1KRM9-F1
#
_entry.id   AF-A0A7K1KRM9-F1
#
_cell.length_a   1.000
_cell.length_b   1.000
_cell.length_c   1.000
_cell.angle_alpha   90.00
_cell.angle_beta   90.00
_cell.angle_gamma   90.00
#
_symmetry.space_group_name_H-M   'P 1'
#
loop_
_entity.id
_entity.type
_entity.pdbx_description
1 polymer ?
#
loop_
_entity_poly.entity_id
_entity_poly.type
_entity_poly.pdbx_seq_one_letter_code
_entity_poly.pdbx_strand_id
1 'polypeptide(L)'
;MLDLHAQLDYLRDVQRTFGSGSSRLDMLEVFSTILTFVAPVVMVMAFWYYRRTLGFAILRFFSRLLAGRSQTIVENYLVSKGVMLDIYLYSGGVVGRLLCNARISAVMGGRMQLELVSTRPTTLKLKNTRVVCFCKPFAYSGRKINSFITLIGHARKRGSVIKDMTLLTPIRYRFIIRRRHDRKKIAIEGAVRVKAWDVRKRKSFWLVKPDLQTVNNPAHYGDKMRLSVENISAGGIRLLIINPKGQLPPIAVGNQLVLRVSVWNPQTRKFTYFLVIGTIRSRFKGGGGSLGMGIQFTAEGEQGGGGFMWKSVQGEIASLAEFLERVQ
;
A
#
# COMPACT_ATOMS: atom_id res chain seq x y z
N MET A 1 69.87 -42.62 -51.96
CA MET A 1 70.47 -41.91 -50.80
C MET A 1 69.94 -40.48 -50.61
N LEU A 2 69.50 -39.77 -51.65
CA LEU A 2 68.95 -38.40 -51.54
C LEU A 2 67.59 -38.30 -50.82
N ASP A 3 66.77 -39.35 -50.89
CA ASP A 3 65.41 -39.36 -50.31
C ASP A 3 65.39 -39.41 -48.77
N LEU A 4 66.43 -40.01 -48.17
CA LEU A 4 66.53 -40.18 -46.72
C LEU A 4 66.96 -38.90 -46.01
N HIS A 5 67.72 -38.04 -46.69
CA HIS A 5 68.11 -36.72 -46.17
C HIS A 5 66.93 -35.74 -46.21
N ALA A 6 66.11 -35.77 -47.27
CA ALA A 6 64.90 -34.95 -47.36
C ALA A 6 63.85 -35.33 -46.29
N GLN A 7 63.68 -36.63 -46.02
CA GLN A 7 62.81 -37.10 -44.95
C GLN A 7 63.33 -36.74 -43.55
N LEU A 8 64.64 -36.81 -43.33
CA LEU A 8 65.24 -36.43 -42.04
C LEU A 8 65.14 -34.92 -41.79
N ASP A 9 65.37 -34.09 -42.80
CA ASP A 9 65.20 -32.64 -42.69
C ASP A 9 63.74 -32.24 -42.48
N TYR A 10 62.81 -32.90 -43.18
CA TYR A 10 61.37 -32.70 -42.95
C TYR A 10 60.96 -33.08 -41.52
N LEU A 11 61.43 -34.21 -41.00
CA LEU A 11 61.14 -34.62 -39.62
C LEU A 11 61.78 -33.67 -38.59
N ARG A 12 62.96 -33.10 -38.90
CA ARG A 12 63.64 -32.10 -38.06
C ARG A 12 62.92 -30.77 -38.04
N ASP A 13 62.39 -30.32 -39.18
CA ASP A 13 61.60 -29.09 -39.28
C ASP A 13 60.23 -29.25 -38.62
N VAL A 14 59.59 -30.41 -38.78
CA VAL A 14 58.35 -30.74 -38.05
C VAL A 14 58.61 -30.78 -36.54
N GLN A 15 59.69 -31.42 -36.09
CA GLN A 15 60.08 -31.40 -34.66
C GLN A 15 60.47 -30.01 -34.16
N ARG A 16 61.05 -29.14 -34.99
CA ARG A 16 61.31 -27.73 -34.63
C ARG A 16 60.01 -26.93 -34.54
N THR A 17 59.05 -27.18 -35.41
CA THR A 17 57.75 -26.49 -35.42
C THR A 17 56.90 -26.87 -34.20
N PHE A 18 57.00 -28.12 -33.73
CA PHE A 18 56.35 -28.57 -32.49
C PHE A 18 57.22 -28.37 -31.23
N GLY A 19 58.55 -28.24 -31.38
CA GLY A 19 59.53 -28.05 -30.32
C GLY A 19 59.76 -26.59 -29.93
N SER A 20 59.54 -25.64 -30.85
CA SER A 20 59.33 -24.24 -30.52
C SER A 20 57.92 -24.09 -29.98
N GLY A 21 57.75 -24.42 -28.71
CA GLY A 21 56.45 -24.38 -28.04
C GLY A 21 55.68 -23.12 -28.43
N SER A 22 54.57 -23.32 -29.14
CA SER A 22 53.54 -22.31 -29.40
C SER A 22 53.08 -21.83 -28.03
N SER A 23 53.76 -20.78 -27.60
CA SER A 23 54.02 -20.44 -26.23
C SER A 23 52.72 -19.92 -25.63
N ARG A 24 52.52 -20.17 -24.33
CA ARG A 24 51.42 -19.62 -23.53
C ARG A 24 51.16 -18.11 -23.74
N LEU A 25 52.12 -17.38 -24.32
CA LEU A 25 52.02 -15.98 -24.71
C LEU A 25 50.98 -15.70 -25.80
N ASP A 26 50.84 -16.53 -26.84
CA ASP A 26 49.83 -16.32 -27.89
C ASP A 26 48.41 -16.49 -27.35
N MET A 27 48.22 -17.48 -26.47
CA MET A 27 46.93 -17.64 -25.78
C MET A 27 46.66 -16.48 -24.83
N LEU A 28 47.66 -15.98 -24.08
CA LEU A 28 47.49 -14.79 -23.23
C LEU A 28 47.14 -13.53 -24.04
N GLU A 29 47.73 -13.35 -25.22
CA GLU A 29 47.43 -12.22 -26.11
C GLU A 29 46.00 -12.30 -26.67
N VAL A 30 45.57 -13.48 -27.14
CA VAL A 30 44.19 -13.71 -27.58
C VAL A 30 43.20 -13.54 -26.41
N PHE A 31 43.48 -14.11 -25.22
CA PHE A 31 42.61 -13.96 -24.05
C PHE A 31 42.53 -12.51 -23.56
N SER A 32 43.64 -11.76 -23.57
CA SER A 32 43.65 -10.33 -23.20
C SER A 32 42.90 -9.47 -24.20
N THR A 33 43.00 -9.79 -25.49
CA THR A 33 42.22 -9.14 -26.56
C THR A 33 40.72 -9.44 -26.40
N ILE A 34 40.34 -10.69 -26.15
CA ILE A 34 38.93 -11.03 -25.87
C ILE A 34 38.45 -10.34 -24.59
N LEU A 35 39.25 -10.34 -23.53
CA LEU A 35 38.89 -9.72 -22.25
C LEU A 35 38.71 -8.20 -22.37
N THR A 36 39.52 -7.52 -23.18
CA THR A 36 39.40 -6.07 -23.40
C THR A 36 38.13 -5.68 -24.13
N PHE A 37 37.54 -6.54 -24.97
CA PHE A 37 36.23 -6.29 -25.58
C PHE A 37 35.05 -6.84 -24.75
N VAL A 38 35.20 -8.01 -24.12
CA VAL A 38 34.14 -8.65 -23.33
C VAL A 38 33.90 -7.92 -22.02
N ALA A 39 34.95 -7.48 -21.31
CA ALA A 39 34.80 -6.84 -20.01
C ALA A 39 34.00 -5.52 -20.07
N PRO A 40 34.20 -4.61 -21.05
CA PRO A 40 33.37 -3.42 -21.21
C PRO A 40 31.92 -3.76 -21.52
N VAL A 41 31.66 -4.73 -22.40
CA VAL A 41 30.29 -5.14 -22.75
C VAL A 41 29.57 -5.72 -21.53
N VAL A 42 30.24 -6.59 -20.78
CA VAL A 42 29.70 -7.15 -19.53
C VAL A 42 29.50 -6.05 -18.50
N MET A 43 30.42 -5.09 -18.36
CA MET A 43 30.26 -3.96 -17.46
C MET A 43 29.08 -3.06 -17.87
N VAL A 44 28.88 -2.77 -19.15
CA VAL A 44 27.76 -1.98 -19.64
C VAL A 44 26.44 -2.72 -19.41
N MET A 45 26.38 -4.02 -19.69
CA MET A 45 25.20 -4.84 -19.40
C MET A 45 24.90 -4.92 -17.90
N ALA A 46 25.93 -5.12 -17.07
CA ALA A 46 25.79 -5.14 -15.61
C ALA A 46 25.33 -3.78 -15.09
N PHE A 47 25.93 -2.68 -15.57
CA PHE A 47 25.53 -1.32 -15.21
C PHE A 47 24.08 -1.06 -15.61
N TRP A 48 23.68 -1.46 -16.82
CA TRP A 48 22.29 -1.31 -17.28
C TRP A 48 21.30 -2.10 -16.44
N TYR A 49 21.63 -3.36 -16.12
CA TYR A 49 20.81 -4.23 -15.27
C TYR A 49 20.68 -3.68 -13.84
N TYR A 50 21.77 -3.18 -13.27
CA TYR A 50 21.82 -2.66 -11.89
C TYR A 50 21.61 -1.14 -11.77
N ARG A 51 21.35 -0.42 -12.86
CA ARG A 51 21.28 1.06 -12.89
C ARG A 51 20.36 1.65 -11.83
N ARG A 52 19.22 0.99 -11.56
CA ARG A 52 18.25 1.44 -10.55
C ARG A 52 18.76 1.28 -9.13
N THR A 53 19.50 0.21 -8.85
CA THR A 53 20.09 -0.06 -7.53
C THR A 53 21.31 0.80 -7.30
N LEU A 54 22.18 0.95 -8.32
CA LEU A 54 23.33 1.84 -8.29
C LEU A 54 22.91 3.30 -8.10
N GLY A 55 21.96 3.79 -8.90
CA GLY A 55 21.43 5.15 -8.75
C GLY A 55 20.81 5.38 -7.37
N PHE A 56 20.08 4.40 -6.82
CA PHE A 56 19.56 4.49 -5.45
C PHE A 56 20.69 4.54 -4.41
N ALA A 57 21.73 3.71 -4.55
CA ALA A 57 22.87 3.68 -3.64
C ALA A 57 23.65 5.01 -3.65
N ILE A 58 23.91 5.56 -4.83
CA ILE A 58 24.61 6.84 -5.03
C ILE A 58 23.78 7.98 -4.43
N LEU A 59 22.50 8.12 -4.83
CA LEU A 59 21.62 9.16 -4.29
C LEU A 59 21.48 9.06 -2.77
N ARG A 60 21.44 7.84 -2.26
CA ARG A 60 21.35 7.58 -0.83
C ARG A 60 22.63 8.01 -0.11
N PHE A 61 23.79 7.71 -0.66
CA PHE A 61 25.08 8.16 -0.11
C PHE A 61 25.13 9.68 0.01
N PHE A 62 24.82 10.41 -1.06
CA PHE A 62 24.74 11.88 -1.04
C PHE A 62 23.67 12.40 -0.07
N SER A 63 22.49 11.76 -0.01
CA SER A 63 21.44 12.19 0.90
C SER A 63 21.81 11.99 2.37
N ARG A 64 22.58 10.95 2.71
CA ARG A 64 23.07 10.73 4.08
C ARG A 64 24.17 11.70 4.46
N LEU A 65 25.02 12.10 3.51
CA LEU A 65 26.03 13.14 3.74
C LEU A 65 25.37 14.51 3.99
N LEU A 66 24.40 14.90 3.16
CA LEU A 66 23.78 16.22 3.22
C LEU A 66 22.68 16.35 4.28
N ALA A 67 21.90 15.30 4.53
CA ALA A 67 20.73 15.31 5.41
C ALA A 67 20.80 14.28 6.56
N GLY A 68 22.01 13.79 6.87
CA GLY A 68 22.21 12.68 7.82
C GLY A 68 21.62 12.94 9.21
N ARG A 69 21.76 14.14 9.76
CA ARG A 69 21.23 14.47 11.10
C ARG A 69 19.71 14.37 11.19
N SER A 70 18.98 14.91 10.21
CA SER A 70 17.50 14.88 10.22
C SER A 70 16.96 13.49 9.93
N GLN A 71 17.60 12.72 9.05
CA GLN A 71 17.22 11.33 8.76
C GLN A 71 17.39 10.44 10.00
N THR A 72 18.52 10.53 10.71
CA THR A 72 18.78 9.73 11.91
C THR A 72 17.75 9.99 13.00
N ILE A 73 17.30 11.25 13.18
CA ILE A 73 16.28 11.56 14.20
C ILE A 73 14.93 10.94 13.84
N VAL A 74 14.51 11.01 12.56
CA VAL A 74 13.26 10.37 12.11
C VAL A 74 13.35 8.85 12.25
N GLU A 75 14.49 8.25 11.91
CA GLU A 75 14.74 6.82 12.10
C GLU A 75 14.64 6.41 13.58
N ASN A 76 15.27 7.17 14.48
CA ASN A 76 15.19 6.95 15.92
C ASN A 76 13.78 7.14 16.46
N TYR A 77 13.02 8.09 15.93
CA TYR A 77 11.62 8.27 16.28
C TYR A 77 10.77 7.06 15.88
N LEU A 78 10.96 6.55 14.67
CA LEU A 78 10.22 5.38 14.17
C LEU A 78 10.50 4.13 15.02
N VAL A 79 11.74 3.95 15.47
CA VAL A 79 12.16 2.86 16.37
C VAL A 79 11.60 3.06 17.79
N SER A 80 11.91 4.19 18.42
CA SER A 80 11.56 4.45 19.83
C SER A 80 10.05 4.45 20.09
N LYS A 81 9.24 4.93 19.14
CA LYS A 81 7.78 4.91 19.25
C LYS A 81 7.13 3.64 18.71
N GLY A 82 7.92 2.69 18.18
CA GLY A 82 7.41 1.43 17.64
C GLY A 82 6.35 1.65 16.56
N VAL A 83 6.60 2.59 15.65
CA VAL A 83 5.58 3.01 14.67
C VAL A 83 5.25 1.86 13.73
N MET A 84 3.97 1.51 13.67
CA MET A 84 3.46 0.49 12.74
C MET A 84 3.49 1.00 11.29
N LEU A 85 4.09 0.19 10.43
CA LEU A 85 4.21 0.40 9.00
C LEU A 85 3.31 -0.56 8.22
N ASP A 86 2.60 -0.01 7.24
CA ASP A 86 1.95 -0.79 6.19
C ASP A 86 2.84 -0.75 4.94
N ILE A 87 3.35 -1.91 4.50
CA ILE A 87 4.32 -2.01 3.42
C ILE A 87 3.64 -2.53 2.16
N TYR A 88 3.64 -1.73 1.09
CA TYR A 88 3.05 -2.07 -0.21
C TYR A 88 4.11 -2.16 -1.29
N LEU A 89 3.88 -3.03 -2.27
CA LEU A 89 4.67 -3.00 -3.52
C LEU A 89 4.48 -1.66 -4.22
N TYR A 90 5.57 -1.12 -4.75
CA TYR A 90 5.54 0.14 -5.48
C TYR A 90 6.20 -0.03 -6.84
N SER A 91 5.40 0.02 -7.90
CA SER A 91 5.85 -0.12 -9.28
C SER A 91 5.23 0.96 -10.15
N GLY A 92 6.02 1.59 -11.02
CA GLY A 92 5.51 2.56 -12.01
C GLY A 92 4.76 3.77 -11.43
N GLY A 93 5.04 4.17 -10.19
CA GLY A 93 4.33 5.28 -9.54
C GLY A 93 3.06 4.89 -8.78
N VAL A 94 2.61 3.64 -8.92
CA VAL A 94 1.34 3.15 -8.37
C VAL A 94 1.58 2.29 -7.12
N VAL A 95 0.71 2.48 -6.13
CA VAL A 95 0.66 1.64 -4.92
C VAL A 95 0.00 0.32 -5.28
N GLY A 96 0.76 -0.77 -5.20
CA GLY A 96 0.30 -2.12 -5.51
C GLY A 96 -0.24 -2.86 -4.28
N ARG A 97 -0.01 -4.16 -4.25
CA ARG A 97 -0.49 -5.07 -3.19
C ARG A 97 0.22 -4.82 -1.85
N LEU A 98 -0.53 -4.93 -0.74
CA LEU A 98 0.00 -4.98 0.62
C LEU A 98 0.83 -6.26 0.82
N LEU A 99 2.08 -6.11 1.26
CA LEU A 99 2.98 -7.22 1.57
C LEU A 99 2.86 -7.63 3.03
N CYS A 100 3.01 -6.68 3.95
CA CYS A 100 3.02 -6.94 5.38
C CYS A 100 2.75 -5.66 6.18
N ASN A 101 2.37 -5.87 7.44
CA ASN A 101 2.39 -4.86 8.49
C ASN A 101 3.55 -5.18 9.42
N ALA A 102 4.40 -4.20 9.70
CA ALA A 102 5.61 -4.41 10.48
C ALA A 102 5.93 -3.19 11.34
N ARG A 103 6.66 -3.39 12.43
CA ARG A 103 7.30 -2.30 13.20
C ARG A 103 8.80 -2.29 12.87
N ILE A 104 9.43 -1.12 12.94
CA ILE A 104 10.89 -1.03 12.81
C ILE A 104 11.48 -1.35 14.18
N SER A 105 12.26 -2.44 14.26
CA SER A 105 12.92 -2.85 15.50
C SER A 105 14.23 -2.12 15.73
N ALA A 106 15.03 -1.95 14.67
CA ALA A 106 16.33 -1.30 14.72
C ALA A 106 16.71 -0.69 13.37
N VAL A 107 17.57 0.32 13.40
CA VAL A 107 18.20 0.88 12.18
C VAL A 107 19.71 0.80 12.34
N MET A 108 20.37 -0.06 11.55
CA MET A 108 21.81 -0.29 11.62
C MET A 108 22.43 -0.34 10.23
N GLY A 109 23.54 0.37 10.02
CA GLY A 109 24.20 0.44 8.70
C GLY A 109 23.27 0.97 7.59
N GLY A 110 22.25 1.75 7.97
CA GLY A 110 21.20 2.20 7.07
C GLY A 110 20.29 1.07 6.56
N ARG A 111 20.17 -0.03 7.29
CA ARG A 111 19.13 -1.02 7.07
C ARG A 111 18.15 -0.93 8.24
N MET A 112 16.87 -0.81 7.93
CA MET A 112 15.80 -0.89 8.89
C MET A 112 15.41 -2.36 9.03
N GLN A 113 15.68 -2.93 10.20
CA GLN A 113 15.22 -4.25 10.57
C GLN A 113 13.74 -4.16 10.95
N LEU A 114 12.96 -5.09 10.43
CA LEU A 114 11.53 -5.12 10.65
C LEU A 114 11.15 -6.29 11.52
N GLU A 115 10.25 -6.04 12.45
CA GLU A 115 9.50 -7.08 13.13
C GLU A 115 8.11 -7.18 12.51
N LEU A 116 7.84 -8.35 11.92
CA LEU A 116 6.64 -8.58 11.13
C LEU A 116 5.46 -8.91 12.05
N VAL A 117 4.40 -8.09 12.00
CA VAL A 117 3.17 -8.30 12.78
C VAL A 117 2.16 -9.10 11.98
N SER A 118 2.01 -8.80 10.70
CA SER A 118 1.19 -9.62 9.80
C SER A 118 1.82 -9.68 8.42
N THR A 119 1.74 -10.83 7.77
CA THR A 119 2.32 -11.05 6.44
C THR A 119 1.28 -11.61 5.50
N ARG A 120 1.33 -11.17 4.23
CA ARG A 120 0.53 -11.76 3.16
C ARG A 120 1.40 -12.70 2.33
N PRO A 121 0.88 -13.86 1.92
CA PRO A 121 1.64 -14.82 1.13
C PRO A 121 2.00 -14.21 -0.24
N THR A 122 3.26 -14.33 -0.64
CA THR A 122 3.77 -13.82 -1.91
C THR A 122 4.86 -14.71 -2.48
N THR A 123 4.75 -15.06 -3.75
CA THR A 123 5.74 -15.84 -4.51
C THR A 123 6.85 -14.95 -5.10
N LEU A 124 6.61 -13.63 -5.22
CA LEU A 124 7.51 -12.69 -5.90
C LEU A 124 8.89 -12.57 -5.25
N LYS A 125 9.97 -12.53 -6.02
CA LYS A 125 11.31 -12.22 -5.50
C LYS A 125 11.31 -10.79 -4.94
N LEU A 126 11.54 -10.66 -3.63
CA LEU A 126 11.39 -9.37 -2.92
C LEU A 126 12.69 -8.56 -2.85
N LYS A 127 13.86 -9.18 -2.98
CA LYS A 127 15.15 -8.49 -2.87
C LYS A 127 15.26 -7.39 -3.94
N ASN A 128 15.65 -6.19 -3.52
CA ASN A 128 15.78 -4.98 -4.34
C ASN A 128 14.48 -4.47 -4.97
N THR A 129 13.32 -4.95 -4.50
CA THR A 129 12.02 -4.47 -4.97
C THR A 129 11.66 -3.16 -4.27
N ARG A 130 11.09 -2.21 -5.04
CA ARG A 130 10.58 -0.94 -4.51
C ARG A 130 9.30 -1.16 -3.73
N VAL A 131 9.26 -0.54 -2.55
CA VAL A 131 8.10 -0.54 -1.68
C VAL A 131 7.79 0.88 -1.21
N VAL A 132 6.52 1.13 -0.97
CA VAL A 132 6.05 2.33 -0.27
C VAL A 132 5.56 1.90 1.10
N CYS A 133 6.08 2.56 2.13
CA CYS A 133 5.72 2.33 3.50
C CYS A 133 4.81 3.47 3.94
N PHE A 134 3.66 3.15 4.55
CA PHE A 134 2.78 4.12 5.17
C PHE A 134 2.77 3.94 6.68
N CYS A 135 2.71 5.04 7.41
CA CYS A 135 2.57 5.06 8.86
C CYS A 135 1.46 6.04 9.28
N LYS A 136 1.15 6.05 10.59
CA LYS A 136 0.31 7.12 11.16
C LYS A 136 1.04 8.46 10.99
N PRO A 137 0.35 9.54 10.60
CA PRO A 137 0.96 10.85 10.50
C PRO A 137 1.59 11.29 11.83
N PHE A 138 2.83 11.75 11.78
CA PHE A 138 3.50 12.43 12.89
C PHE A 138 4.15 13.72 12.37
N ALA A 139 4.33 14.69 13.25
CA ALA A 139 5.00 15.94 12.92
C ALA A 139 6.48 15.87 13.28
N TYR A 140 7.34 16.34 12.39
CA TYR A 140 8.76 16.53 12.62
C TYR A 140 9.20 17.86 12.00
N SER A 141 9.83 18.73 12.81
CA SER A 141 10.32 20.04 12.37
C SER A 141 9.24 20.87 11.64
N GLY A 142 8.01 20.85 12.14
CA GLY A 142 6.85 21.53 11.53
C GLY A 142 6.28 20.85 10.28
N ARG A 143 6.89 19.78 9.78
CA ARG A 143 6.40 19.03 8.61
C ARG A 143 5.74 17.72 9.05
N LYS A 144 4.55 17.44 8.53
CA LYS A 144 3.91 16.13 8.71
C LYS A 144 4.65 15.08 7.89
N ILE A 145 4.76 13.87 8.39
CA ILE A 145 5.35 12.72 7.71
C ILE A 145 4.42 11.54 7.95
N ASN A 146 4.12 10.78 6.89
CA ASN A 146 3.31 9.56 7.02
C ASN A 146 3.66 8.48 5.99
N SER A 147 4.66 8.73 5.14
CA SER A 147 5.05 7.79 4.09
C SER A 147 6.50 7.98 3.67
N PHE A 148 7.08 6.91 3.14
CA PHE A 148 8.38 6.96 2.48
C PHE A 148 8.49 5.80 1.48
N ILE A 149 9.32 6.00 0.45
CA ILE A 149 9.59 4.98 -0.57
C ILE A 149 11.00 4.46 -0.34
N THR A 150 11.14 3.14 -0.37
CA THR A 150 12.45 2.49 -0.19
C THR A 150 12.54 1.16 -0.95
N LEU A 151 13.68 0.49 -0.84
CA LEU A 151 13.92 -0.85 -1.36
C LEU A 151 13.94 -1.88 -0.24
N ILE A 152 13.48 -3.08 -0.55
CA ILE A 152 13.71 -4.25 0.30
C ILE A 152 15.19 -4.65 0.17
N GLY A 153 15.94 -4.56 1.26
CA GLY A 153 17.34 -4.95 1.30
C GLY A 153 17.50 -6.47 1.36
N HIS A 154 16.74 -7.11 2.23
CA HIS A 154 16.71 -8.56 2.39
C HIS A 154 15.30 -9.03 2.74
N ALA A 155 14.93 -10.22 2.29
CA ALA A 155 13.71 -10.89 2.70
C ALA A 155 13.94 -12.40 2.75
N ARG A 156 13.77 -12.99 3.93
CA ARG A 156 13.79 -14.44 4.12
C ARG A 156 12.36 -14.97 4.01
N LYS A 157 12.18 -15.99 3.18
CA LYS A 157 10.88 -16.65 2.99
C LYS A 157 10.96 -18.12 3.40
N ARG A 158 9.84 -18.64 3.89
CA ARG A 158 9.60 -20.08 4.02
C ARG A 158 8.36 -20.39 3.18
N GLY A 159 8.58 -20.94 1.99
CA GLY A 159 7.53 -21.05 0.96
C GLY A 159 7.02 -19.67 0.53
N SER A 160 5.71 -19.46 0.59
CA SER A 160 5.07 -18.18 0.24
C SER A 160 5.06 -17.15 1.37
N VAL A 161 5.42 -17.54 2.60
CA VAL A 161 5.34 -16.69 3.79
C VAL A 161 6.67 -15.98 4.04
N ILE A 162 6.60 -14.68 4.29
CA ILE A 162 7.75 -13.85 4.67
C ILE A 162 8.03 -14.09 6.16
N LYS A 163 9.26 -14.46 6.50
CA LYS A 163 9.69 -14.68 7.90
C LYS A 163 10.46 -13.49 8.44
N ASP A 164 11.41 -12.99 7.67
CA ASP A 164 12.22 -11.83 8.03
C ASP A 164 12.28 -10.86 6.85
N MET A 165 12.33 -9.57 7.13
CA MET A 165 12.49 -8.54 6.11
C MET A 165 13.32 -7.39 6.65
N THR A 166 14.19 -6.84 5.80
CA THR A 166 14.88 -5.59 6.06
C THR A 166 14.64 -4.62 4.91
N LEU A 167 14.49 -3.35 5.24
CA LEU A 167 14.37 -2.26 4.27
C LEU A 167 15.66 -1.45 4.27
N LEU A 168 15.99 -0.84 3.14
CA LEU A 168 17.00 0.21 3.13
C LEU A 168 16.41 1.48 3.75
N THR A 169 17.23 2.34 4.35
CA THR A 169 16.72 3.66 4.78
C THR A 169 16.29 4.49 3.56
N PRO A 170 15.16 5.20 3.63
CA PRO A 170 14.64 5.96 2.50
C PRO A 170 15.50 7.21 2.25
N ILE A 171 15.53 7.65 0.99
CA ILE A 171 16.23 8.89 0.61
C ILE A 171 15.43 10.11 1.10
N ARG A 172 14.09 10.01 1.11
CA ARG A 172 13.19 11.10 1.50
C ARG A 172 11.97 10.57 2.26
N TYR A 173 11.60 11.29 3.31
CA TYR A 173 10.33 11.15 4.01
C TYR A 173 9.31 12.13 3.43
N ARG A 174 8.05 11.71 3.31
CA ARG A 174 6.98 12.50 2.68
C ARG A 174 5.68 12.41 3.46
N PHE A 175 4.83 13.41 3.25
CA PHE A 175 3.43 13.38 3.62
C PHE A 175 2.58 13.12 2.38
N ILE A 176 1.78 12.06 2.41
CA ILE A 176 0.77 11.76 1.40
C ILE A 176 -0.59 11.86 2.06
N ILE A 177 -1.44 12.75 1.57
CA ILE A 177 -2.83 12.85 2.03
C ILE A 177 -3.56 11.58 1.56
N ARG A 178 -3.80 10.64 2.48
CA ARG A 178 -4.52 9.39 2.19
C ARG A 178 -6.04 9.54 2.21
N ARG A 179 -6.54 10.61 2.83
CA ARG A 179 -7.96 10.90 2.98
C ARG A 179 -8.16 12.39 2.83
N ARG A 180 -9.06 12.79 1.94
CA ARG A 180 -9.40 14.21 1.71
C ARG A 180 -10.25 14.80 2.85
N HIS A 181 -11.03 13.95 3.53
CA HIS A 181 -11.94 14.37 4.59
C HIS A 181 -11.62 13.69 5.91
N ASP A 182 -11.66 14.48 6.99
CA ASP A 182 -11.52 13.98 8.35
C ASP A 182 -12.76 13.17 8.76
N ARG A 183 -12.51 12.05 9.43
CA ARG A 183 -13.55 11.16 9.94
C ARG A 183 -13.84 11.50 11.38
N LYS A 184 -15.08 11.89 11.65
CA LYS A 184 -15.59 12.06 13.00
C LYS A 184 -15.97 10.70 13.56
N LYS A 185 -15.28 10.29 14.63
CA LYS A 185 -15.62 9.08 15.37
C LYS A 185 -16.91 9.34 16.14
N ILE A 186 -17.87 8.43 16.04
CA ILE A 186 -19.12 8.54 16.78
C ILE A 186 -18.89 7.95 18.17
N ALA A 187 -18.88 8.81 19.18
CA ALA A 187 -18.71 8.40 20.58
C ALA A 187 -20.03 7.91 21.19
N ILE A 188 -21.14 8.58 20.85
CA ILE A 188 -22.47 8.28 21.39
C ILE A 188 -23.24 7.46 20.35
N GLU A 189 -23.52 6.20 20.69
CA GLU A 189 -24.32 5.33 19.82
C GLU A 189 -25.74 5.91 19.67
N GLY A 190 -26.19 6.12 18.43
CA GLY A 190 -27.47 6.76 18.11
C GLY A 190 -27.41 8.24 17.74
N ALA A 191 -26.26 8.91 17.93
CA ALA A 191 -26.04 10.28 17.42
C ALA A 191 -26.03 10.35 15.88
N VAL A 192 -25.67 9.24 15.23
CA VAL A 192 -25.88 9.05 13.80
C VAL A 192 -26.78 7.83 13.60
N ARG A 193 -27.88 8.03 12.89
CA ARG A 193 -28.82 6.98 12.52
C ARG A 193 -28.72 6.75 11.02
N VAL A 194 -28.68 5.48 10.62
CA VAL A 194 -28.57 5.09 9.22
C VAL A 194 -29.67 4.10 8.90
N LYS A 195 -30.41 4.36 7.83
CA LYS A 195 -31.23 3.38 7.15
C LYS A 195 -30.59 3.08 5.81
N ALA A 196 -30.51 1.82 5.44
CA ALA A 196 -29.84 1.36 4.23
C ALA A 196 -30.75 0.42 3.44
N TRP A 197 -30.74 0.59 2.13
CA TRP A 197 -31.44 -0.24 1.16
C TRP A 197 -30.47 -0.66 0.05
N ASP A 198 -30.76 -1.79 -0.59
CA ASP A 198 -30.14 -2.14 -1.87
C ASP A 198 -30.35 -1.01 -2.89
N VAL A 199 -29.30 -0.67 -3.65
CA VAL A 199 -29.37 0.32 -4.74
C VAL A 199 -30.44 0.01 -5.78
N ARG A 200 -30.81 -1.26 -5.96
CA ARG A 200 -31.93 -1.67 -6.84
C ARG A 200 -33.24 -0.97 -6.47
N LYS A 201 -33.41 -0.60 -5.20
CA LYS A 201 -34.58 0.11 -4.67
C LYS A 201 -34.48 1.64 -4.77
N ARG A 202 -33.45 2.22 -5.41
CA ARG A 202 -33.22 3.69 -5.44
C ARG A 202 -34.39 4.55 -5.92
N LYS A 203 -35.29 3.99 -6.74
CA LYS A 203 -36.49 4.68 -7.26
C LYS A 203 -37.75 4.49 -6.41
N SER A 204 -37.68 3.70 -5.34
CA SER A 204 -38.85 3.37 -4.51
C SER A 204 -38.52 3.15 -3.04
N PHE A 205 -37.28 3.44 -2.62
CA PHE A 205 -36.77 3.14 -1.28
C PHE A 205 -37.61 3.78 -0.16
N TRP A 206 -38.30 4.90 -0.44
CA TRP A 206 -39.16 5.59 0.50
C TRP A 206 -40.49 4.88 0.77
N LEU A 207 -40.89 3.96 -0.11
CA LEU A 207 -42.10 3.14 0.02
C LEU A 207 -41.84 1.78 0.67
N VAL A 208 -40.58 1.40 0.84
CA VAL A 208 -40.20 0.06 1.32
C VAL A 208 -39.36 0.12 2.59
N LYS A 209 -39.49 -0.89 3.43
CA LYS A 209 -38.70 -1.01 4.66
C LYS A 209 -37.19 -1.11 4.34
N PRO A 210 -36.31 -0.47 5.13
CA PRO A 210 -34.87 -0.61 4.98
C PRO A 210 -34.42 -2.06 5.17
N ASP A 211 -33.44 -2.46 4.37
CA ASP A 211 -32.77 -3.76 4.48
C ASP A 211 -31.93 -3.84 5.75
N LEU A 212 -31.30 -2.71 6.12
CA LEU A 212 -30.50 -2.59 7.33
C LEU A 212 -30.76 -1.23 7.98
N GLN A 213 -30.82 -1.17 9.31
CA GLN A 213 -30.97 0.10 10.02
C GLN A 213 -30.27 0.12 11.38
N THR A 214 -29.87 1.31 11.82
CA THR A 214 -29.47 1.58 13.20
C THR A 214 -30.68 1.55 14.11
N VAL A 215 -30.47 1.28 15.39
CA VAL A 215 -31.51 1.21 16.42
C VAL A 215 -31.33 2.33 17.44
N ASN A 216 -32.44 2.81 18.00
CA ASN A 216 -32.40 3.95 18.93
C ASN A 216 -31.83 3.59 20.31
N ASN A 217 -32.10 2.38 20.80
CA ASN A 217 -31.58 1.88 22.07
C ASN A 217 -30.82 0.55 21.83
N PRO A 218 -29.52 0.62 21.52
CA PRO A 218 -28.69 -0.55 21.24
C PRO A 218 -28.60 -1.54 22.41
N ALA A 219 -28.58 -1.03 23.65
CA ALA A 219 -28.44 -1.85 24.86
C ALA A 219 -29.62 -2.82 25.04
N HIS A 220 -30.82 -2.41 24.63
CA HIS A 220 -32.03 -3.23 24.74
C HIS A 220 -32.29 -4.09 23.50
N TYR A 221 -31.44 -4.00 22.47
CA TYR A 221 -31.65 -4.70 21.20
C TYR A 221 -31.07 -6.12 21.18
N GLY A 222 -30.26 -6.48 22.18
CA GLY A 222 -29.70 -7.82 22.37
C GLY A 222 -29.01 -8.38 21.12
N ASP A 223 -29.28 -9.65 20.82
CA ASP A 223 -28.63 -10.40 19.72
C ASP A 223 -29.25 -10.23 18.34
N LYS A 224 -30.12 -9.23 18.16
CA LYS A 224 -30.76 -8.96 16.88
C LYS A 224 -29.81 -8.23 15.92
N MET A 225 -29.97 -8.53 14.64
CA MET A 225 -29.18 -7.88 13.59
C MET A 225 -29.48 -6.38 13.55
N ARG A 226 -28.42 -5.56 13.57
CA ARG A 226 -28.54 -4.09 13.53
C ARG A 226 -27.31 -3.44 12.90
N LEU A 227 -27.48 -2.21 12.41
CA LEU A 227 -26.34 -1.37 12.06
C LEU A 227 -25.83 -0.62 13.29
N SER A 228 -24.51 -0.43 13.33
CA SER A 228 -23.83 0.54 14.19
C SER A 228 -22.90 1.40 13.32
N VAL A 229 -22.76 2.68 13.69
CA VAL A 229 -21.94 3.65 12.95
C VAL A 229 -20.66 3.89 13.75
N GLU A 230 -19.50 3.55 13.17
CA GLU A 230 -18.21 3.81 13.84
C GLU A 230 -17.70 5.23 13.60
N ASN A 231 -17.81 5.70 12.35
CA ASN A 231 -17.37 7.04 11.97
C ASN A 231 -18.05 7.52 10.69
N ILE A 232 -18.10 8.83 10.52
CA ILE A 232 -18.64 9.53 9.36
C ILE A 232 -17.68 10.65 8.91
N SER A 233 -17.61 10.92 7.63
CA SER A 233 -17.00 12.11 7.03
C SER A 233 -17.89 12.62 5.90
N ALA A 234 -17.58 13.80 5.36
CA ALA A 234 -18.30 14.36 4.21
C ALA A 234 -18.26 13.46 2.96
N GLY A 235 -17.24 12.60 2.83
CA GLY A 235 -17.06 11.69 1.70
C GLY A 235 -17.45 10.23 1.95
N GLY A 236 -17.87 9.86 3.16
CA GLY A 236 -18.24 8.47 3.43
C GLY A 236 -18.52 8.13 4.88
N ILE A 237 -18.90 6.89 5.11
CA ILE A 237 -19.31 6.38 6.42
C ILE A 237 -18.77 4.96 6.64
N ARG A 238 -18.45 4.64 7.89
CA ARG A 238 -18.04 3.30 8.30
C ARG A 238 -19.13 2.69 9.17
N LEU A 239 -19.65 1.57 8.72
CA LEU A 239 -20.76 0.85 9.33
C LEU A 239 -20.30 -0.53 9.79
N LEU A 240 -20.91 -1.01 10.86
CA LEU A 240 -20.84 -2.39 11.31
C LEU A 240 -22.25 -2.99 11.27
N ILE A 241 -22.38 -4.19 10.71
CA ILE A 241 -23.55 -5.05 10.87
C ILE A 241 -23.24 -5.93 12.08
N ILE A 242 -23.93 -5.68 13.18
CA ILE A 242 -23.86 -6.49 14.40
C ILE A 242 -24.78 -7.69 14.21
N ASN A 243 -24.34 -8.88 14.65
CA ASN A 243 -25.09 -10.14 14.57
C ASN A 243 -25.71 -10.41 13.18
N PRO A 244 -24.89 -10.44 12.11
CA PRO A 244 -25.40 -10.64 10.76
C PRO A 244 -26.13 -11.98 10.64
N LYS A 245 -27.42 -11.95 10.28
CA LYS A 245 -28.29 -13.12 10.12
C LYS A 245 -29.21 -12.92 8.91
N GLY A 246 -29.66 -14.03 8.31
CA GLY A 246 -30.61 -14.00 7.19
C GLY A 246 -30.04 -13.40 5.90
N GLN A 247 -30.93 -12.96 5.01
CA GLN A 247 -30.55 -12.40 3.72
C GLN A 247 -30.12 -10.93 3.87
N LEU A 248 -28.83 -10.68 3.68
CA LEU A 248 -28.26 -9.34 3.66
C LEU A 248 -28.37 -8.73 2.26
N PRO A 249 -28.46 -7.39 2.12
CA PRO A 249 -28.30 -6.75 0.83
C PRO A 249 -26.91 -7.05 0.24
N PRO A 250 -26.68 -6.79 -1.05
CA PRO A 250 -25.39 -7.04 -1.70
C PRO A 250 -24.27 -6.18 -1.08
N ILE A 251 -23.49 -6.76 -0.18
CA ILE A 251 -22.44 -6.08 0.63
C ILE A 251 -21.00 -6.36 0.15
N ALA A 252 -20.81 -6.75 -1.11
CA ALA A 252 -19.49 -6.93 -1.69
C ALA A 252 -18.83 -5.58 -2.00
N VAL A 253 -17.48 -5.55 -2.07
CA VAL A 253 -16.75 -4.35 -2.51
C VAL A 253 -17.16 -4.02 -3.94
N GLY A 254 -17.46 -2.74 -4.21
CA GLY A 254 -17.97 -2.25 -5.49
C GLY A 254 -19.49 -2.13 -5.54
N ASN A 255 -20.22 -2.84 -4.67
CA ASN A 255 -21.68 -2.71 -4.61
C ASN A 255 -22.11 -1.38 -4.00
N GLN A 256 -23.32 -0.97 -4.32
CA GLN A 256 -23.89 0.29 -3.88
C GLN A 256 -25.09 0.07 -2.96
N LEU A 257 -25.29 1.01 -2.04
CA LEU A 257 -26.44 1.08 -1.14
C LEU A 257 -27.03 2.49 -1.19
N VAL A 258 -28.36 2.56 -1.13
CA VAL A 258 -29.06 3.81 -0.83
C VAL A 258 -29.06 3.97 0.69
N LEU A 259 -28.64 5.11 1.19
CA LEU A 259 -28.52 5.40 2.60
C LEU A 259 -29.29 6.69 2.95
N ARG A 260 -30.07 6.64 4.02
CA ARG A 260 -30.54 7.83 4.72
C ARG A 260 -29.70 7.98 5.97
N VAL A 261 -28.82 8.98 5.98
CA VAL A 261 -27.90 9.28 7.08
C VAL A 261 -28.46 10.45 7.86
N SER A 262 -28.94 10.19 9.07
CA SER A 262 -29.47 11.21 9.99
C SER A 262 -28.44 11.50 11.07
N VAL A 263 -28.00 12.76 11.16
CA VAL A 263 -27.01 13.21 12.14
C VAL A 263 -27.70 14.12 13.15
N TRP A 264 -27.49 13.84 14.44
CA TRP A 264 -28.02 14.64 15.53
C TRP A 264 -27.32 16.00 15.58
N ASN A 265 -28.09 17.08 15.61
CA ASN A 265 -27.61 18.42 15.90
C ASN A 265 -27.83 18.71 17.39
N PRO A 266 -26.76 18.87 18.19
CA PRO A 266 -26.87 19.14 19.62
C PRO A 266 -27.46 20.54 19.92
N GLN A 267 -27.23 21.53 19.06
CA GLN A 267 -27.72 22.90 19.24
C GLN A 267 -29.23 22.97 19.05
N THR A 268 -29.76 22.35 17.98
CA THR A 268 -31.19 22.37 17.68
C THR A 268 -31.97 21.20 18.29
N ARG A 269 -31.27 20.22 18.88
CA ARG A 269 -31.82 18.95 19.39
C ARG A 269 -32.70 18.23 18.35
N LYS A 270 -32.33 18.31 17.07
CA LYS A 270 -33.04 17.69 15.94
C LYS A 270 -32.08 16.89 15.08
N PHE A 271 -32.62 15.88 14.39
CA PHE A 271 -31.86 15.14 13.37
C PHE A 271 -31.98 15.84 12.02
N THR A 272 -30.84 16.17 11.42
CA THR A 272 -30.77 16.53 9.99
C THR A 272 -30.43 15.27 9.21
N TYR A 273 -31.12 15.01 8.10
CA TYR A 273 -30.88 13.82 7.30
C TYR A 273 -30.37 14.16 5.90
N PHE A 274 -29.50 13.30 5.40
CA PHE A 274 -28.92 13.35 4.07
C PHE A 274 -29.25 12.04 3.36
N LEU A 275 -29.75 12.13 2.14
CA LEU A 275 -30.03 10.96 1.30
C LEU A 275 -28.88 10.78 0.32
N VAL A 276 -28.29 9.60 0.30
CA VAL A 276 -27.04 9.38 -0.43
C VAL A 276 -27.03 7.99 -1.06
N ILE A 277 -26.40 7.85 -2.21
CA ILE A 277 -25.94 6.55 -2.70
C ILE A 277 -24.47 6.42 -2.35
N GLY A 278 -24.13 5.33 -1.68
CA GLY A 278 -22.77 5.02 -1.28
C GLY A 278 -22.27 3.72 -1.89
N THR A 279 -21.03 3.72 -2.35
CA THR A 279 -20.32 2.53 -2.87
C THR A 279 -19.45 1.92 -1.78
N ILE A 280 -19.55 0.60 -1.57
CA ILE A 280 -18.73 -0.14 -0.60
C ILE A 280 -17.29 -0.22 -1.14
N ARG A 281 -16.36 0.45 -0.46
CA ARG A 281 -14.93 0.46 -0.83
C ARG A 281 -14.09 -0.55 -0.05
N SER A 282 -14.59 -0.99 1.09
CA SER A 282 -13.89 -1.97 1.93
C SER A 282 -14.88 -2.80 2.73
N ARG A 283 -14.54 -4.08 2.91
CA ARG A 283 -15.22 -5.02 3.79
C ARG A 283 -14.19 -5.59 4.76
N PHE A 284 -14.55 -5.70 6.03
CA PHE A 284 -13.67 -6.21 7.09
C PHE A 284 -14.51 -6.95 8.15
N LYS A 285 -13.86 -7.78 8.97
CA LYS A 285 -14.48 -8.36 10.16
C LYS A 285 -14.30 -7.38 11.32
N GLY A 286 -15.38 -7.01 11.99
CA GLY A 286 -15.35 -6.23 13.22
C GLY A 286 -15.25 -7.14 14.46
N GLY A 287 -15.21 -6.52 15.64
CA GLY A 287 -15.24 -7.26 16.91
C GLY A 287 -16.55 -8.04 17.10
N GLY A 288 -16.51 -9.13 17.87
CA GLY A 288 -17.70 -9.92 18.20
C GLY A 288 -18.41 -10.56 17.00
N GLY A 289 -17.67 -10.90 15.94
CA GLY A 289 -18.25 -11.51 14.73
C GLY A 289 -19.04 -10.54 13.83
N SER A 290 -19.01 -9.23 14.13
CA SER A 290 -19.65 -8.22 13.30
C SER A 290 -19.03 -8.11 11.91
N LEU A 291 -19.83 -7.66 10.94
CA LEU A 291 -19.35 -7.40 9.59
C LEU A 291 -19.23 -5.90 9.33
N GLY A 292 -18.02 -5.46 9.02
CA GLY A 292 -17.72 -4.07 8.78
C GLY A 292 -17.67 -3.67 7.31
N MET A 293 -18.16 -2.48 7.01
CA MET A 293 -18.19 -1.87 5.69
C MET A 293 -17.69 -0.43 5.76
N GLY A 294 -16.76 -0.08 4.87
CA GLY A 294 -16.41 1.31 4.59
C GLY A 294 -17.06 1.74 3.30
N ILE A 295 -18.00 2.69 3.38
CA ILE A 295 -18.81 3.17 2.26
C ILE A 295 -18.36 4.58 1.89
N GLN A 296 -18.12 4.81 0.61
CA GLN A 296 -17.84 6.14 0.04
C GLN A 296 -19.10 6.68 -0.60
N PHE A 297 -19.44 7.94 -0.35
CA PHE A 297 -20.58 8.58 -0.99
C PHE A 297 -20.27 8.90 -2.46
N THR A 298 -21.22 8.59 -3.33
CA THR A 298 -21.09 8.73 -4.79
C THR A 298 -22.22 9.54 -5.41
N ALA A 299 -23.37 9.65 -4.76
CA ALA A 299 -24.43 10.56 -5.17
C ALA A 299 -25.19 11.08 -3.95
N GLU A 300 -25.77 12.27 -4.08
CA GLU A 300 -26.71 12.88 -3.14
C GLU A 300 -28.11 12.84 -3.76
N GLY A 301 -29.12 12.56 -2.93
CA GLY A 301 -30.51 12.44 -3.33
C GLY A 301 -31.30 13.68 -2.90
N GLU A 302 -31.98 14.30 -3.85
CA GLU A 302 -32.88 15.42 -3.61
C GLU A 302 -34.30 15.03 -4.01
N GLN A 303 -35.28 15.48 -3.23
CA GLN A 303 -36.68 15.24 -3.55
C GLN A 303 -37.12 16.16 -4.69
N GLY A 304 -37.69 15.61 -5.76
CA GLY A 304 -38.16 16.39 -6.91
C GLY A 304 -39.10 15.58 -7.82
N GLY A 305 -40.07 16.25 -8.43
CA GLY A 305 -40.94 15.68 -9.47
C GLY A 305 -41.68 14.39 -9.09
N GLY A 306 -42.10 14.24 -7.82
CA GLY A 306 -42.79 13.03 -7.34
C GLY A 306 -41.87 11.85 -6.95
N GLY A 307 -40.54 12.04 -6.94
CA GLY A 307 -39.56 11.04 -6.52
C GLY A 307 -38.26 11.65 -6.00
N PHE A 308 -37.16 10.90 -6.14
CA PHE A 308 -35.81 11.37 -5.80
C PHE A 308 -34.91 11.42 -7.03
N MET A 309 -34.26 12.56 -7.23
CA MET A 309 -33.21 12.75 -8.21
C MET A 309 -31.86 12.53 -7.54
N TRP A 310 -30.94 11.88 -8.24
CA TRP A 310 -29.61 11.52 -7.71
C TRP A 310 -28.53 12.29 -8.45
N LYS A 311 -27.88 13.22 -7.76
CA LYS A 311 -26.78 14.00 -8.31
C LYS A 311 -25.45 13.36 -7.94
N SER A 312 -24.60 13.07 -8.93
CA SER A 312 -23.28 12.50 -8.68
C SER A 312 -22.43 13.46 -7.84
N VAL A 313 -21.70 12.90 -6.88
CA VAL A 313 -20.86 13.65 -5.94
C VAL A 313 -19.40 13.29 -6.17
N GLN A 314 -18.55 14.31 -6.42
CA GLN A 314 -17.12 14.13 -6.63
C GLN A 314 -16.34 14.32 -5.32
N GLY A 315 -16.42 13.31 -4.46
CA GLY A 315 -15.56 13.19 -3.27
C GLY A 315 -16.22 13.57 -1.95
N GLU A 316 -17.07 14.60 -1.92
CA GLU A 316 -17.76 15.03 -0.70
C GLU A 316 -19.15 15.62 -0.93
N ILE A 317 -20.03 15.39 0.02
CA ILE A 317 -21.33 16.02 0.10
C ILE A 317 -21.14 17.35 0.83
N ALA A 318 -21.25 18.46 0.11
CA ALA A 318 -20.96 19.80 0.64
C ALA A 318 -21.86 20.16 1.83
N SER A 319 -23.17 19.86 1.72
CA SER A 319 -24.16 20.08 2.79
C SER A 319 -23.80 19.33 4.08
N LEU A 320 -23.31 18.10 3.95
CA LEU A 320 -22.84 17.30 5.08
C LEU A 320 -21.50 17.80 5.62
N ALA A 321 -20.59 18.26 4.76
CA ALA A 321 -19.31 18.84 5.20
C ALA A 321 -19.54 20.03 6.11
N GLU A 322 -20.32 21.00 5.63
CA GLU A 322 -20.70 22.20 6.38
C GLU A 322 -21.44 21.87 7.67
N PHE A 323 -22.40 20.95 7.60
CA PHE A 323 -23.12 20.50 8.78
C PHE A 323 -22.18 19.87 9.81
N LEU A 324 -21.27 18.99 9.37
CA LEU A 324 -20.34 18.36 10.29
C LEU A 324 -19.43 19.42 10.92
N GLU A 325 -18.87 20.39 10.18
CA GLU A 325 -18.04 21.46 10.73
C GLU A 325 -18.76 22.26 11.84
N ARG A 326 -20.01 22.63 11.64
CA ARG A 326 -20.82 23.39 12.62
C ARG A 326 -21.18 22.63 13.89
N VAL A 327 -21.18 21.29 13.83
CA VAL A 327 -21.56 20.41 14.94
C VAL A 327 -20.33 19.93 15.73
N GLN A 328 -19.16 20.56 15.54
CA GLN A 328 -18.04 20.45 16.50
C GLN A 328 -18.39 21.09 17.83
#